data_AF-A0A3G6MXR3-F1
#
_entry.id   AF-A0A3G6MXR3-F1
#
_cell.length_a   1.000
_cell.length_b   1.000
_cell.length_c   1.000
_cell.angle_alpha   90.00
_cell.angle_beta   90.00
_cell.angle_gamma   90.00
#
_symmetry.space_group_name_H-M   'P 1'
#
loop_
_entity.id
_entity.type
_entity.pdbx_description
1 polymer ?
#
loop_
_entity_poly.entity_id
_entity_poly.type
_entity_poly.pdbx_seq_one_letter_code
_entity_poly.pdbx_strand_id
1 'polypeptide(L)'
;MPVYNYVVNYDYIVENLCENRDKPELSCNGKCFLAKELSNTEKQSTQTFVKVISLDIFVPNDIFSFDGGTEYIDSVQYITEYINLYHSRYIFTIFHPPLFS
;
A
#
# COMPACT_ATOMS: atom_id res chain seq x y z
N MET A 1 -4.49 8.64 -8.36
CA MET A 1 -4.94 7.30 -8.83
C MET A 1 -6.12 7.47 -9.80
N PRO A 2 -5.91 7.23 -11.10
CA PRO A 2 -6.92 7.44 -12.15
C PRO A 2 -8.26 6.75 -11.89
N VAL A 3 -8.24 5.51 -11.37
CA VAL A 3 -9.44 4.71 -11.09
C VAL A 3 -10.32 5.35 -10.01
N TYR A 4 -9.74 5.89 -8.93
CA TYR A 4 -10.50 6.54 -7.87
C TYR A 4 -11.22 7.80 -8.39
N ASN A 5 -10.52 8.64 -9.16
CA ASN A 5 -11.12 9.84 -9.75
C ASN A 5 -12.28 9.49 -10.69
N TYR A 6 -12.13 8.41 -11.47
CA TYR A 6 -13.17 7.89 -12.35
C TYR A 6 -14.43 7.44 -11.60
N VAL A 7 -14.28 6.72 -10.48
CA VAL A 7 -15.43 6.24 -9.69
C VAL A 7 -16.15 7.40 -8.99
N VAL A 8 -15.41 8.32 -8.38
CA VAL A 8 -16.00 9.42 -7.59
C VAL A 8 -16.68 10.46 -8.49
N ASN A 9 -16.12 10.73 -9.67
CA ASN A 9 -16.64 11.74 -10.59
C ASN A 9 -17.30 11.13 -11.83
N TYR A 10 -17.83 9.91 -11.70
CA TYR A 10 -18.34 9.12 -12.83
C TYR A 10 -19.32 9.91 -13.72
N ASP A 11 -20.36 10.49 -13.11
CA ASP A 11 -21.40 11.23 -13.83
C ASP A 11 -20.80 12.43 -14.59
N TYR A 12 -19.98 13.22 -13.91
CA TYR A 12 -19.29 14.36 -14.52
C TYR A 12 -18.41 13.94 -15.69
N ILE A 13 -17.69 12.82 -15.57
CA ILE A 13 -16.80 12.31 -16.62
C ILE A 13 -17.60 11.85 -17.84
N VAL A 14 -18.69 11.10 -17.61
CA VAL A 14 -19.56 10.62 -18.69
C VAL A 14 -20.22 11.78 -19.42
N GLU A 15 -20.70 12.77 -18.67
CA GLU A 15 -21.39 13.92 -19.22
C GLU A 15 -20.44 14.94 -19.87
N ASN A 16 -19.24 15.18 -19.36
CA ASN A 16 -18.45 16.34 -19.79
C ASN A 16 -17.12 15.98 -20.46
N LEU A 17 -16.59 14.78 -20.22
CA LEU A 17 -15.24 14.40 -20.62
C LEU A 17 -15.18 13.25 -21.64
N CYS A 18 -16.31 12.64 -22.00
CA CYS A 18 -16.37 11.68 -23.10
C CYS A 18 -16.23 12.39 -24.46
N GLU A 19 -15.22 12.00 -25.22
CA GLU A 19 -14.99 12.45 -26.60
C GLU A 19 -16.02 11.91 -27.62
N ASN A 20 -16.60 10.74 -27.34
CA ASN A 20 -17.58 10.07 -28.22
C ASN A 20 -19.01 10.13 -27.65
N ARG A 21 -19.41 11.28 -27.09
CA ARG A 21 -20.77 11.47 -26.51
C ARG A 21 -21.88 11.31 -27.55
N ASP A 22 -21.61 11.69 -28.80
CA ASP A 22 -22.58 11.64 -29.90
C ASP A 22 -22.67 10.26 -30.58
N LYS A 23 -21.85 9.29 -30.14
CA LYS A 23 -21.75 7.95 -30.71
C LYS A 23 -22.03 6.87 -29.64
N PRO A 24 -23.30 6.72 -29.22
CA PRO A 24 -23.67 5.79 -28.15
C PRO A 24 -23.29 4.33 -28.46
N GLU A 25 -23.20 3.95 -29.73
CA GLU A 25 -22.75 2.64 -30.18
C GLU A 25 -21.32 2.29 -29.74
N LEU A 26 -20.46 3.31 -29.50
CA LEU A 26 -19.08 3.13 -29.04
C LEU A 26 -18.98 2.93 -27.52
N SER A 27 -20.08 3.08 -26.77
CA SER A 27 -20.15 2.80 -25.34
C SER A 27 -19.03 3.46 -24.52
N CYS A 28 -18.77 4.77 -24.77
CA CYS A 28 -17.69 5.52 -24.13
C CYS A 28 -17.75 5.39 -22.61
N ASN A 29 -18.85 5.79 -21.97
CA ASN A 29 -19.11 5.63 -20.53
C ASN A 29 -17.91 6.04 -19.64
N GLY A 30 -17.17 7.08 -20.05
CA GLY A 30 -15.95 7.57 -19.39
C GLY A 30 -14.69 6.71 -19.58
N LYS A 31 -14.75 5.58 -20.29
CA LYS A 31 -13.63 4.66 -20.54
C LYS A 31 -12.51 5.31 -21.37
N CYS A 32 -12.83 6.14 -22.36
CA CYS A 32 -11.82 6.87 -23.14
C CYS A 32 -10.98 7.81 -22.24
N PHE A 33 -11.64 8.52 -21.34
CA PHE A 33 -10.97 9.40 -20.37
C PHE A 33 -10.07 8.59 -19.42
N LEU A 34 -10.60 7.51 -18.83
CA LEU A 34 -9.83 6.65 -17.92
C LEU A 34 -8.59 6.04 -18.60
N ALA A 35 -8.74 5.57 -19.84
CA ALA A 35 -7.62 5.01 -20.61
C ALA A 35 -6.50 6.05 -20.82
N LYS A 36 -6.86 7.30 -21.13
CA LYS A 36 -5.90 8.39 -21.32
C LYS A 36 -5.14 8.72 -20.04
N GLU A 37 -5.84 8.81 -18.90
CA GLU A 37 -5.22 9.08 -17.59
C GLU A 37 -4.26 7.96 -17.15
N LEU A 38 -4.62 6.69 -17.44
CA LEU A 38 -3.75 5.54 -17.17
C LEU A 38 -2.47 5.59 -18.03
N SER A 39 -2.58 5.85 -19.33
CA SER A 39 -1.41 5.98 -20.22
C SER A 39 -0.50 7.15 -19.86
N ASN A 40 -1.03 8.24 -19.32
CA ASN A 40 -0.23 9.37 -18.83
C ASN A 40 0.59 8.99 -17.59
N THR A 41 -0.01 8.20 -16.69
CA THR A 41 0.68 7.69 -15.49
C THR A 41 1.87 6.81 -15.86
N GLU A 42 1.73 5.95 -16.87
CA GLU A 42 2.81 5.09 -17.36
C GLU A 42 3.98 5.88 -17.95
N LYS A 43 3.71 6.92 -18.73
CA LYS A 43 4.75 7.78 -19.33
C LYS A 43 5.57 8.53 -18.27
N GLN A 44 4.92 8.95 -17.19
CA GLN A 44 5.58 9.66 -16.07
C GLN A 44 6.50 8.75 -15.25
N SER A 45 6.32 7.43 -15.30
CA SER A 45 7.14 6.47 -14.55
C SER A 45 8.54 6.24 -15.15
N THR A 46 8.84 6.81 -16.33
CA THR A 46 10.13 6.58 -17.02
C THR A 46 11.31 7.36 -16.44
N GLN A 47 11.11 8.20 -15.41
CA GLN A 47 12.18 9.02 -14.80
C GLN A 47 12.33 8.86 -13.28
N THR A 48 12.06 7.66 -12.74
CA THR A 48 12.32 7.42 -11.32
C THR A 48 13.70 6.79 -11.16
N PHE A 49 14.73 7.61 -10.95
CA PHE A 49 15.97 7.11 -10.35
C PHE A 49 15.62 6.60 -8.96
N VAL A 50 15.54 5.28 -8.80
CA VAL A 50 15.39 4.66 -7.48
C VAL A 50 16.68 4.95 -6.73
N LYS A 51 16.66 5.98 -5.89
CA LYS A 51 17.74 6.29 -4.96
C LYS A 51 17.71 5.19 -3.90
N VAL A 52 18.51 4.15 -4.09
CA VAL A 52 18.65 3.07 -3.12
C VAL A 52 19.29 3.69 -1.87
N ILE A 53 18.47 3.91 -0.84
CA ILE A 53 18.94 4.31 0.48
C ILE A 53 19.48 3.02 1.10
N SER A 54 20.80 2.94 1.27
CA SER A 54 21.43 1.89 2.07
C SER A 54 20.94 2.06 3.52
N LEU A 55 20.13 1.11 3.99
CA LEU A 55 19.76 0.98 5.39
C LEU A 55 20.67 -0.06 6.03
N ASP A 56 21.53 0.38 6.93
CA ASP A 56 22.27 -0.51 7.81
C ASP A 56 21.29 -1.03 8.87
N ILE A 57 20.91 -2.31 8.75
CA ILE A 57 20.03 -2.98 9.71
C ILE A 57 20.90 -3.76 10.69
N PHE A 58 20.90 -3.34 11.95
CA PHE A 58 21.48 -4.11 13.04
C PHE A 58 20.49 -5.18 13.48
N VAL A 59 20.80 -6.45 13.23
CA VAL A 59 20.04 -7.60 13.74
C VAL A 59 20.76 -8.09 15.00
N PRO A 60 20.24 -7.81 16.21
CA PRO A 60 20.81 -8.40 17.41
C PRO A 60 20.66 -9.92 17.34
N ASN A 61 21.75 -10.65 17.58
CA ASN A 61 21.76 -12.12 17.58
C ASN A 61 21.33 -12.72 18.93
N ASP A 62 20.82 -11.88 19.84
CA ASP A 62 20.49 -12.28 21.19
C ASP A 62 19.08 -12.87 21.23
N ILE A 63 18.99 -14.12 21.70
CA ILE A 63 17.72 -14.78 22.00
C ILE A 63 17.13 -14.06 23.21
N PHE A 64 16.06 -13.28 23.00
CA PHE A 64 15.32 -12.66 24.08
C PHE A 64 14.76 -13.75 24.99
N SER A 65 15.38 -13.90 26.15
CA SER A 65 15.02 -14.90 27.15
C SER A 65 14.29 -14.18 28.27
N PHE A 66 12.96 -14.35 28.36
CA PHE A 66 12.17 -13.85 29.47
C PHE A 66 12.13 -14.91 30.56
N ASP A 67 12.89 -14.72 31.63
CA ASP A 67 12.75 -15.53 32.83
C ASP A 67 11.56 -14.96 33.62
N GLY A 68 10.37 -15.46 33.30
CA GLY A 68 9.13 -15.11 33.97
C GLY A 68 9.12 -15.71 35.37
N GLY A 69 9.79 -15.06 36.32
CA GLY A 69 9.61 -15.35 37.73
C GLY A 69 8.14 -15.22 38.08
N THR A 70 7.51 -16.29 38.56
CA THR A 70 6.15 -16.23 39.09
C THR A 70 6.21 -15.51 40.43
N GLU A 71 6.10 -14.19 40.43
CA GLU A 71 5.79 -13.46 41.65
C GLU A 71 4.31 -13.68 41.98
N TYR A 72 4.06 -14.19 43.19
CA TYR A 72 2.72 -14.29 43.74
C TYR A 72 2.21 -12.85 43.96
N ILE A 73 1.36 -12.36 43.05
CA ILE A 73 0.74 -11.04 43.19
C ILE A 73 -0.36 -11.16 44.25
N ASP A 74 -0.06 -10.73 45.46
CA ASP A 74 -1.07 -10.47 46.48
C ASP A 74 -1.61 -9.04 46.27
N SER A 75 -2.93 -8.93 46.11
CA SER A 75 -3.71 -7.74 45.70
C SER A 75 -3.49 -7.22 44.27
N VAL A 76 -4.55 -7.32 43.45
CA VAL A 76 -4.63 -6.71 42.12
C VAL A 76 -4.72 -5.19 42.28
N GLN A 77 -3.60 -4.49 42.21
CA GLN A 77 -3.62 -3.07 41.93
C GLN A 77 -3.78 -2.91 40.41
N TYR A 78 -4.93 -2.38 39.98
CA TYR A 78 -5.24 -2.16 38.57
C TYR A 78 -4.11 -1.39 37.89
N ILE A 79 -3.34 -2.06 37.04
CA ILE A 79 -2.35 -1.43 36.18
C ILE A 79 -3.13 -0.78 35.03
N THR A 80 -3.54 0.47 35.20
CA THR A 80 -4.05 1.29 34.09
C THR A 80 -2.88 1.92 33.32
N GLU A 81 -1.88 1.12 32.95
CA GLU A 81 -0.85 1.57 32.02
C GLU A 81 -1.13 0.99 30.64
N TYR A 82 -1.19 1.89 29.67
CA TYR A 82 -1.38 1.54 28.27
C TYR A 82 -0.15 0.78 27.76
N ILE A 83 -0.28 -0.54 27.63
CA ILE A 83 0.76 -1.38 27.03
C ILE A 83 0.52 -1.43 25.51
N ASN A 84 1.28 -0.63 24.76
CA ASN A 84 1.22 -0.64 23.31
C ASN A 84 2.03 -1.82 22.77
N LEU A 85 1.40 -2.99 22.61
CA LEU A 85 2.00 -4.20 22.02
C LEU A 85 2.02 -4.16 20.49
N TYR A 86 1.99 -2.98 19.88
CA TYR A 86 1.99 -2.86 18.42
C TYR A 86 3.34 -3.31 17.86
N HIS A 87 3.41 -4.59 17.54
CA HIS A 87 4.46 -5.15 16.72
C HIS A 87 4.06 -4.90 15.27
N SER A 88 4.72 -3.95 14.60
CA SER A 88 4.57 -3.85 13.15
C SER A 88 5.01 -5.20 12.56
N ARG A 89 4.06 -5.92 11.98
CA ARG A 89 4.34 -7.17 11.25
C ARG A 89 4.94 -6.77 9.90
N TYR A 90 6.12 -6.17 9.91
CA TYR A 90 6.91 -6.03 8.70
C TYR A 90 7.48 -7.42 8.40
N ILE A 91 6.73 -8.20 7.63
CA ILE A 91 7.17 -9.50 7.12
C ILE A 91 8.13 -9.19 5.97
N PHE A 92 9.44 -9.23 6.22
CA PHE A 92 10.43 -9.23 5.16
C PHE A 92 10.45 -10.63 4.53
N THR A 93 9.62 -10.88 3.52
CA THR A 93 9.92 -11.96 2.58
C THR A 93 10.97 -11.45 1.61
N ILE A 94 12.19 -11.98 1.67
CA ILE A 94 13.21 -11.74 0.64
C ILE A 94 12.69 -12.41 -0.64
N PHE A 95 12.21 -11.62 -1.58
CA PHE A 95 11.76 -12.13 -2.86
C PHE A 95 12.98 -12.59 -3.65
N HIS A 96 13.09 -13.90 -3.87
CA HIS A 96 14.10 -14.48 -4.74
C HIS A 96 13.44 -14.77 -6.10
N PRO A 97 13.99 -14.26 -7.22
CA PRO A 97 13.47 -14.61 -8.54
C PRO A 97 13.66 -16.12 -8.81
N PRO A 98 12.77 -16.74 -9.59
CA PRO A 98 12.90 -18.16 -9.93
C PRO A 98 14.20 -18.41 -10.70
N LEU A 99 14.92 -19.46 -10.32
CA LEU A 99 16.05 -19.95 -11.09
C LEU A 99 15.50 -20.68 -12.32
N PHE A 100 15.79 -20.15 -13.51
CA PHE A 100 15.45 -20.83 -14.76
C PHE A 100 16.27 -22.12 -14.88
N SER A 101 15.57 -23.26 -14.99
CA SER A 101 16.10 -24.53 -15.48
C SER A 101 15.73 -24.70 -16.94
#